data_AF-Q5YSK7-F1
#
_entry.id   AF-Q5YSK7-F1
#
_cell.length_a   1.000
_cell.length_b   1.000
_cell.length_c   1.000
_cell.angle_alpha   90.00
_cell.angle_beta   90.00
_cell.angle_gamma   90.00
#
_symmetry.space_group_name_H-M   'P 1'
#
loop_
_entity.id
_entity.type
_entity.pdbx_description
1 polymer ?
#
loop_
_entity_poly.entity_id
_entity_poly.type
_entity_poly.pdbx_seq_one_letter_code
_entity_poly.pdbx_strand_id
1 'polypeptide(L)'
;MSREVRRVPLDFNWPLNKVWSGYLTPEKFHETRCQDCYGRGSTPARQWVERIGLMLDQLIRDLDDQAGGKAMHPWLANDPYPPVNRDNVLSRRGWMVEYEVVRPSADIVEFAQELVKDDEYERNRTIKRGPFAQNQYAITNGLLRRAGMPEKWGWCATCNGHGSVEAYEGQRAEAEAWEPTEPPEGDGWQLWETVSEGSPITPVFATREGLVDHLCSPAYRRPLTRDEAEGLVDAGWVPSGIGNSLGFVAGEQSQGKFAAVVLGLTERGDA
;
A
#
# COMPACT_ATOMS: atom_id res chain seq x y z
N MET A 1 10.74 6.18 -3.03
CA MET A 1 11.34 6.53 -4.34
C MET A 1 12.85 6.61 -4.22
N SER A 2 13.53 5.46 -4.23
CA SER A 2 14.99 5.33 -4.34
C SER A 2 15.51 5.72 -5.72
N ARG A 3 16.82 6.00 -5.80
CA ARG A 3 17.54 6.24 -7.06
C ARG A 3 18.54 5.13 -7.31
N GLU A 4 18.72 4.77 -8.57
CA GLU A 4 19.64 3.72 -9.00
C GLU A 4 20.37 4.18 -10.26
N VAL A 5 21.67 3.95 -10.32
CA VAL A 5 22.45 4.14 -11.53
C VAL A 5 22.45 2.85 -12.33
N ARG A 6 22.04 2.95 -13.58
CA ARG A 6 21.98 1.82 -14.51
C ARG A 6 22.90 2.04 -15.69
N ARG A 7 23.31 0.90 -16.25
CA ARG A 7 24.18 0.81 -17.40
C ARG A 7 23.38 0.41 -18.63
N VAL A 8 23.20 1.32 -19.57
CA VAL A 8 22.33 1.16 -20.76
C VAL A 8 23.08 1.52 -22.04
N PRO A 9 22.66 1.06 -23.24
CA PRO A 9 23.28 1.44 -24.51
C PRO A 9 23.38 2.96 -24.67
N LEU A 10 24.45 3.44 -25.32
CA LEU A 10 24.67 4.89 -25.53
C LEU A 10 23.59 5.54 -26.38
N ASP A 11 22.95 4.76 -27.24
CA ASP A 11 21.83 5.14 -28.10
C ASP A 11 20.47 4.80 -27.46
N PHE A 12 20.43 4.37 -26.20
CA PHE A 12 19.20 4.09 -25.48
C PHE A 12 18.34 5.36 -25.36
N ASN A 13 17.25 5.37 -26.12
CA ASN A 13 16.38 6.53 -26.29
C ASN A 13 14.98 6.26 -25.74
N TRP A 14 14.89 6.10 -24.41
CA TRP A 14 13.61 6.05 -23.71
C TRP A 14 13.22 7.43 -23.17
N PRO A 15 11.93 7.84 -23.25
CA PRO A 15 11.51 9.14 -22.76
C PRO A 15 11.77 9.32 -21.25
N LEU A 16 12.32 10.47 -20.86
CA LEU A 16 12.58 10.77 -19.46
C LEU A 16 11.29 10.85 -18.65
N ASN A 17 11.35 10.38 -17.40
CA ASN A 17 10.21 10.30 -16.49
C ASN A 17 9.03 9.49 -17.05
N LYS A 18 9.30 8.59 -18.00
CA LYS A 18 8.36 7.56 -18.44
C LYS A 18 8.86 6.21 -17.98
N VAL A 19 7.95 5.50 -17.35
CA VAL A 19 8.11 4.13 -16.89
C VAL A 19 8.55 3.23 -18.04
N TRP A 20 9.56 2.40 -17.80
CA TRP A 20 10.02 1.43 -18.80
C TRP A 20 8.92 0.41 -19.10
N SER A 21 8.59 0.19 -20.38
CA SER A 21 7.49 -0.71 -20.75
C SER A 21 7.72 -2.16 -20.33
N GLY A 22 8.98 -2.58 -20.14
CA GLY A 22 9.28 -3.90 -19.61
C GLY A 22 8.84 -4.10 -18.16
N TYR A 23 8.51 -3.03 -17.44
CA TYR A 23 7.95 -3.06 -16.09
C TYR A 23 6.44 -2.95 -16.05
N LEU A 24 5.82 -2.58 -17.17
CA LEU A 24 4.37 -2.53 -17.28
C LEU A 24 3.87 -3.90 -17.68
N THR A 25 2.94 -4.41 -16.90
CA THR A 25 2.16 -5.58 -17.28
C THR A 25 1.50 -5.31 -18.64
N PRO A 26 1.73 -6.17 -19.65
CA PRO A 26 1.14 -6.00 -20.97
C PRO A 26 -0.37 -5.88 -20.95
N GLU A 27 -0.95 -5.05 -21.84
CA GLU A 27 -2.39 -4.84 -21.94
C GLU A 27 -3.18 -6.14 -22.18
N LYS A 28 -2.56 -7.13 -22.83
CA LYS A 28 -3.16 -8.47 -23.02
C LYS A 28 -3.48 -9.19 -21.71
N PHE A 29 -2.93 -8.76 -20.57
CA PHE A 29 -3.22 -9.32 -19.25
C PHE A 29 -4.27 -8.52 -18.48
N HIS A 30 -4.77 -7.42 -19.05
CA HIS A 30 -5.87 -6.68 -18.45
C HIS A 30 -7.17 -7.46 -18.63
N GLU A 31 -7.74 -7.87 -17.51
CA GLU A 31 -9.04 -8.53 -17.49
C GLU A 31 -10.18 -7.56 -17.79
N THR A 32 -11.30 -8.10 -18.23
CA THR A 32 -12.52 -7.30 -18.44
C THR A 32 -13.30 -7.18 -17.14
N ARG A 33 -13.79 -5.98 -16.82
CA ARG A 33 -14.66 -5.77 -15.67
C ARG A 33 -15.89 -6.69 -15.75
N CYS A 34 -16.16 -7.45 -14.69
CA CYS A 34 -17.31 -8.34 -14.63
C CYS A 34 -18.61 -7.51 -14.64
N GLN A 35 -19.50 -7.80 -15.59
CA GLN A 35 -20.76 -7.06 -15.78
C GLN A 35 -21.82 -7.45 -14.75
N ASP A 36 -21.84 -8.70 -14.30
CA ASP A 36 -22.87 -9.19 -13.37
C ASP A 36 -22.74 -8.60 -11.97
N CYS A 37 -21.51 -8.37 -11.51
CA CYS A 37 -21.24 -7.70 -10.24
C CYS A 37 -20.72 -6.26 -10.41
N TYR A 38 -20.61 -5.77 -11.64
CA TYR A 38 -20.05 -4.44 -11.97
C TYR A 38 -18.70 -4.18 -11.28
N GLY A 39 -17.78 -5.14 -11.31
CA GLY A 39 -16.46 -4.96 -10.68
C GLY A 39 -16.39 -5.28 -9.19
N ARG A 40 -17.50 -5.60 -8.52
CA ARG A 40 -17.53 -5.72 -7.05
C ARG A 40 -17.05 -7.07 -6.52
N GLY A 41 -17.04 -8.11 -7.34
CA GLY A 41 -16.68 -9.47 -6.92
C GLY A 41 -17.73 -10.17 -6.04
N SER A 42 -18.63 -9.42 -5.41
CA SER A 42 -19.60 -9.94 -4.45
C SER A 42 -21.05 -9.52 -4.76
N THR A 43 -22.00 -10.24 -4.16
CA THR A 43 -23.42 -9.90 -4.18
C THR A 43 -23.70 -8.68 -3.29
N PRO A 44 -24.81 -7.95 -3.52
CA PRO A 44 -25.18 -6.83 -2.65
C PRO A 44 -25.32 -7.22 -1.17
N ALA A 45 -25.83 -8.43 -0.88
CA ALA A 45 -25.98 -8.91 0.49
C ALA A 45 -24.63 -9.07 1.19
N ARG A 46 -23.61 -9.63 0.51
CA ARG A 46 -22.27 -9.75 1.07
C ARG A 46 -21.61 -8.40 1.32
N GLN A 47 -21.81 -7.42 0.45
CA GLN A 47 -21.27 -6.06 0.65
C GLN A 47 -21.81 -5.41 1.94
N TRP A 48 -23.07 -5.68 2.30
CA TRP A 48 -23.60 -5.23 3.59
C TRP A 48 -22.91 -5.91 4.78
N VAL A 49 -22.59 -7.20 4.68
CA VAL A 49 -21.81 -7.90 5.72
C VAL A 49 -20.37 -7.38 5.78
N GLU A 50 -19.74 -7.13 4.62
CA GLU A 50 -18.41 -6.52 4.52
C GLU A 50 -18.37 -5.12 5.14
N ARG A 51 -19.47 -4.36 5.02
CA ARG A 51 -19.64 -3.06 5.66
C ARG A 51 -19.77 -3.18 7.19
N ILE A 52 -20.45 -4.21 7.69
CA ILE A 52 -20.48 -4.51 9.13
C ILE A 52 -19.06 -4.86 9.62
N GLY A 53 -18.34 -5.71 8.88
CA GLY A 53 -16.95 -6.04 9.20
C GLY A 53 -16.03 -4.82 9.21
N LEU A 54 -16.20 -3.91 8.24
CA LEU A 54 -15.46 -2.64 8.19
C LEU A 54 -15.79 -1.76 9.41
N MET A 55 -17.07 -1.66 9.76
CA MET A 55 -17.51 -0.87 10.91
C MET A 55 -16.86 -1.37 12.20
N LEU A 56 -16.87 -2.69 12.43
CA LEU A 56 -16.22 -3.30 13.58
C LEU A 56 -14.70 -3.03 13.59
N ASP A 57 -14.04 -3.13 12.43
CA ASP A 57 -12.61 -2.82 12.30
C ASP A 57 -12.30 -1.35 12.64
N GLN A 58 -13.15 -0.41 12.19
CA GLN A 58 -13.01 1.01 12.53
C GLN A 58 -13.27 1.28 14.02
N LEU A 59 -14.23 0.61 14.65
CA LEU A 59 -14.49 0.71 16.08
C LEU A 59 -13.33 0.14 16.91
N ILE A 60 -12.70 -0.93 16.45
CA ILE A 60 -11.46 -1.46 17.05
C ILE A 60 -10.37 -0.40 16.95
N ARG A 61 -10.11 0.15 15.76
CA ARG A 61 -9.11 1.21 15.56
C ARG A 61 -9.38 2.44 16.44
N ASP A 62 -10.65 2.80 16.66
CA ASP A 62 -11.03 3.94 17.49
C ASP A 62 -10.46 3.85 18.91
N LEU A 63 -10.30 2.65 19.48
CA LEU A 63 -9.67 2.46 20.79
C LEU A 63 -8.18 2.90 20.80
N ASP A 64 -7.45 2.74 19.69
CA ASP A 64 -6.06 3.24 19.59
C ASP A 64 -6.07 4.78 19.49
N ASP A 65 -7.03 5.33 18.75
CA ASP A 65 -7.21 6.78 18.63
C ASP A 65 -7.66 7.41 19.96
N GLN A 66 -8.50 6.73 20.75
CA GLN A 66 -8.85 7.10 22.13
C GLN A 66 -7.61 7.20 23.02
N ALA A 67 -6.78 6.16 23.04
CA ALA A 67 -5.55 6.13 23.82
C ALA A 67 -4.57 7.26 23.42
N GLY A 68 -4.58 7.64 22.14
CA GLY A 68 -3.82 8.78 21.60
C GLY A 68 -4.48 10.15 21.78
N GLY A 69 -5.63 10.25 22.47
CA GLY A 69 -6.35 11.51 22.68
C GLY A 69 -6.97 12.11 21.42
N LYS A 70 -7.14 11.32 20.36
CA LYS A 70 -7.74 11.76 19.10
C LYS A 70 -9.26 11.64 19.14
N ALA A 71 -9.91 12.53 18.40
CA ALA A 71 -11.34 12.48 18.18
C ALA A 71 -11.74 11.20 17.42
N MET A 72 -12.97 10.75 17.64
CA MET A 72 -13.55 9.65 16.86
C MET A 72 -13.63 10.04 15.38
N HIS A 73 -13.44 9.06 14.50
CA HIS A 73 -13.54 9.29 13.05
C HIS A 73 -14.92 9.87 12.68
N PRO A 74 -15.02 10.92 11.84
CA PRO A 74 -16.29 11.60 11.54
C PRO A 74 -17.40 10.67 11.04
N TRP A 75 -17.06 9.61 10.29
CA TRP A 75 -18.04 8.63 9.83
C TRP A 75 -18.74 7.88 10.97
N LEU A 76 -18.01 7.54 12.04
CA LEU A 76 -18.57 6.89 13.22
C LEU A 76 -19.31 7.89 14.13
N ALA A 77 -18.74 9.08 14.30
CA ALA A 77 -19.35 10.13 15.13
C ALA A 77 -20.67 10.67 14.56
N ASN A 78 -20.85 10.59 13.24
CA ASN A 78 -22.09 10.99 12.56
C ASN A 78 -22.99 9.79 12.20
N ASP A 79 -22.68 8.59 12.68
CA ASP A 79 -23.55 7.44 12.45
C ASP A 79 -24.88 7.67 13.20
N PRO A 80 -26.06 7.47 12.55
CA PRO A 80 -27.36 7.71 13.16
C PRO A 80 -27.74 6.67 14.21
N TYR A 81 -26.78 5.87 14.71
CA TYR A 81 -26.92 5.01 15.87
C TYR A 81 -26.77 5.81 17.18
N PRO A 82 -27.90 6.26 17.75
CA PRO A 82 -28.07 6.11 19.19
C PRO A 82 -29.26 5.20 19.53
N PRO A 83 -29.24 4.52 20.69
CA PRO A 83 -30.40 3.77 21.15
C PRO A 83 -31.58 4.74 21.36
N VAL A 84 -32.60 4.62 20.52
CA VAL A 84 -33.87 5.33 20.74
C VAL A 84 -34.53 4.69 21.95
N ASN A 85 -34.45 5.33 23.12
CA ASN A 85 -35.20 4.88 24.28
C ASN A 85 -36.70 5.19 24.04
N ARG A 86 -37.48 4.16 23.67
CA ARG A 86 -38.94 4.26 23.50
C ARG A 86 -39.70 4.51 24.82
N ASP A 87 -39.02 4.38 25.96
CA ASP A 87 -39.57 4.66 27.29
C ASP A 87 -39.21 6.05 27.84
N ASN A 88 -38.43 6.85 27.11
CA ASN A 88 -38.27 8.26 27.45
C ASN A 88 -39.59 9.02 27.15
N VAL A 89 -40.08 9.80 28.13
CA VAL A 89 -41.32 10.58 28.01
C VAL A 89 -41.29 11.56 26.81
N LEU A 90 -40.10 11.99 26.37
CA LEU A 90 -39.92 12.86 25.21
C LEU A 90 -40.06 12.11 23.88
N SER A 91 -39.62 10.85 23.78
CA SER A 91 -39.77 10.04 22.56
C SER A 91 -41.23 9.63 22.32
N ARG A 92 -42.02 9.46 23.39
CA ARG A 92 -43.48 9.21 23.32
C ARG A 92 -44.28 10.39 22.74
N ARG A 93 -43.70 11.59 22.67
CA ARG A 93 -44.31 12.79 22.08
C ARG A 93 -43.82 13.09 20.65
N GLY A 94 -43.10 12.17 20.03
CA GLY A 94 -42.62 12.31 18.64
C GLY A 94 -41.32 13.12 18.48
N TRP A 95 -40.62 13.43 19.57
CA TRP A 95 -39.32 14.12 19.53
C TRP A 95 -38.19 13.09 19.52
N MET A 96 -37.29 13.15 18.54
CA MET A 96 -36.04 12.38 18.57
C MET A 96 -35.13 12.99 19.63
N VAL A 97 -34.82 12.23 20.68
CA VAL A 97 -33.79 12.59 21.64
C VAL A 97 -32.48 12.02 21.08
N GLU A 98 -31.62 12.91 20.57
CA GLU A 98 -30.27 12.54 20.16
C GLU A 98 -29.45 12.25 21.42
N TYR A 99 -28.86 11.05 21.49
CA TYR A 99 -27.85 10.74 22.51
C TYR A 99 -26.46 11.01 21.93
N GLU A 100 -25.52 11.36 22.80
CA GLU A 100 -24.11 11.40 22.45
C GLU A 100 -23.65 10.01 22.00
N VAL A 101 -22.95 9.95 20.87
CA VAL A 101 -22.34 8.71 20.38
C VAL A 101 -21.28 8.27 21.38
N VAL A 102 -21.56 7.20 22.11
CA VAL A 102 -20.63 6.63 23.10
C VAL A 102 -19.55 5.85 22.36
N ARG A 103 -18.29 6.19 22.61
CA ARG A 103 -17.15 5.49 22.01
C ARG A 103 -17.09 4.03 22.51
N PRO A 104 -16.64 3.07 21.67
CA PRO A 104 -16.57 1.66 22.06
C PRO A 104 -15.59 1.45 23.21
N SER A 105 -15.84 0.41 24.01
CA SER A 105 -14.92 -0.07 25.04
C SER A 105 -14.10 -1.27 24.55
N ALA A 106 -13.24 -1.84 25.40
CA ALA A 106 -12.37 -2.96 25.02
C ALA A 106 -13.14 -4.25 24.64
N ASP A 107 -14.40 -4.39 25.08
CA ASP A 107 -15.28 -5.51 24.75
C ASP A 107 -15.49 -5.72 23.24
N ILE A 108 -15.39 -4.67 22.42
CA ILE A 108 -15.45 -4.80 20.95
C ILE A 108 -14.31 -5.66 20.39
N VAL A 109 -13.14 -5.62 21.03
CA VAL A 109 -11.97 -6.44 20.64
C VAL A 109 -12.22 -7.88 21.01
N GLU A 110 -12.77 -8.13 22.21
CA GLU A 110 -13.13 -9.48 22.66
C GLU A 110 -14.15 -10.12 21.71
N PHE A 111 -15.20 -9.38 21.34
CA PHE A 111 -16.20 -9.82 20.37
C PHE A 111 -15.56 -10.16 19.01
N ALA A 112 -14.72 -9.26 18.47
CA ALA A 112 -14.08 -9.49 17.18
C ALA A 112 -13.08 -10.66 17.24
N GLN A 113 -12.34 -10.80 18.34
CA GLN A 113 -11.42 -11.90 18.57
C GLN A 113 -12.15 -13.25 18.59
N GLU A 114 -13.33 -13.29 19.21
CA GLU A 114 -14.20 -14.46 19.23
C GLU A 114 -14.71 -14.85 17.83
N LEU A 115 -14.94 -13.89 16.93
CA LEU A 115 -15.34 -14.19 15.55
C LEU A 115 -14.22 -14.85 14.74
N VAL A 116 -12.96 -14.49 15.01
CA VAL A 116 -11.83 -14.86 14.15
C VAL A 116 -10.99 -16.02 14.69
N LYS A 117 -11.08 -16.36 15.98
CA LYS A 117 -10.21 -17.38 16.61
C LYS A 117 -10.18 -18.75 15.93
N ASP A 118 -11.27 -19.13 15.27
CA ASP A 118 -11.42 -20.42 14.57
C ASP A 118 -11.16 -20.31 13.06
N ASP A 119 -10.53 -19.22 12.58
CA ASP A 119 -10.19 -19.07 11.17
C ASP A 119 -9.22 -20.17 10.71
N GLU A 120 -9.36 -20.64 9.48
CA GLU A 120 -8.44 -21.66 8.95
C GLU A 120 -7.02 -21.10 8.77
N TYR A 121 -6.89 -19.82 8.41
CA TYR A 121 -5.61 -19.16 8.23
C TYR A 121 -5.12 -18.58 9.55
N GLU A 122 -3.99 -19.11 10.04
CA GLU A 122 -3.40 -18.67 11.32
C GLU A 122 -3.21 -17.15 11.42
N ARG A 123 -2.78 -16.51 10.33
CA ARG A 123 -2.59 -15.04 10.26
C ARG A 123 -3.85 -14.21 10.51
N ASN A 124 -5.03 -14.83 10.40
CA ASN A 124 -6.34 -14.21 10.59
C ASN A 124 -6.95 -14.53 11.97
N ARG A 125 -6.36 -15.44 12.76
CA ARG A 125 -6.92 -15.87 14.06
C ARG A 125 -6.81 -14.83 15.17
N THR A 126 -6.15 -13.70 14.92
CA THR A 126 -5.87 -12.68 15.91
C THR A 126 -6.25 -11.30 15.38
N ILE A 127 -6.99 -10.54 16.19
CA ILE A 127 -7.29 -9.14 15.90
C ILE A 127 -6.03 -8.29 16.09
N LYS A 128 -5.66 -7.58 15.03
CA LYS A 128 -4.50 -6.69 14.98
C LYS A 128 -4.89 -5.28 15.45
N ARG A 129 -3.91 -4.60 16.07
CA ARG A 129 -4.01 -3.24 16.61
C ARG A 129 -2.97 -2.33 15.97
N GLY A 130 -3.22 -1.03 15.97
CA GLY A 130 -2.31 -0.01 15.43
C GLY A 130 -2.72 0.56 14.07
N PRO A 131 -1.95 1.55 13.57
CA PRO A 131 -2.36 2.42 12.45
C PRO A 131 -2.53 1.70 11.10
N PHE A 132 -1.93 0.53 10.95
CA PHE A 132 -1.96 -0.30 9.74
C PHE A 132 -2.68 -1.63 9.95
N ALA A 133 -3.34 -1.81 11.09
CA ALA A 133 -4.17 -3.00 11.31
C ALA A 133 -5.33 -3.02 10.30
N GLN A 134 -5.56 -4.19 9.72
CA GLN A 134 -6.66 -4.46 8.79
C GLN A 134 -7.30 -5.77 9.20
N ASN A 135 -8.47 -5.70 9.84
CA ASN A 135 -9.18 -6.88 10.34
C ASN A 135 -10.48 -7.15 9.58
N GLN A 136 -10.94 -6.21 8.74
CA GLN A 136 -12.21 -6.28 8.02
C GLN A 136 -12.48 -7.65 7.38
N TYR A 137 -11.52 -8.21 6.63
CA TYR A 137 -11.69 -9.49 5.94
C TYR A 137 -11.91 -10.64 6.93
N ALA A 138 -11.07 -10.73 7.96
CA ALA A 138 -11.16 -11.77 8.99
C ALA A 138 -12.48 -11.67 9.76
N ILE A 139 -12.88 -10.46 10.16
CA ILE A 139 -14.16 -10.21 10.86
C ILE A 139 -15.34 -10.59 9.97
N THR A 140 -15.35 -10.15 8.71
CA THR A 140 -16.43 -10.46 7.75
C THR A 140 -16.61 -11.96 7.59
N ASN A 141 -15.52 -12.69 7.37
CA ASN A 141 -15.58 -14.14 7.21
C ASN A 141 -15.91 -14.84 8.54
N GLY A 142 -15.46 -14.30 9.68
CA GLY A 142 -15.88 -14.76 11.01
C GLY A 142 -17.39 -14.66 11.21
N LEU A 143 -18.00 -13.53 10.84
CA LEU A 143 -19.46 -13.35 10.86
C LEU A 143 -20.17 -14.39 9.99
N LEU A 144 -19.72 -14.55 8.75
CA LEU A 144 -20.32 -15.52 7.81
C LEU A 144 -20.20 -16.96 8.31
N ARG A 145 -19.03 -17.36 8.81
CA ARG A 145 -18.80 -18.68 9.40
C ARG A 145 -19.70 -18.94 10.60
N ARG A 146 -19.78 -17.99 11.53
CA ARG A 146 -20.63 -18.11 12.73
C ARG A 146 -22.12 -18.11 12.39
N ALA A 147 -22.52 -17.52 11.27
CA ALA A 147 -23.85 -17.63 10.71
C ALA A 147 -24.12 -18.95 9.95
N GLY A 148 -23.13 -19.84 9.83
CA GLY A 148 -23.26 -21.11 9.10
C GLY A 148 -23.31 -20.97 7.58
N MET A 149 -22.83 -19.84 7.04
CA MET A 149 -22.79 -19.62 5.60
C MET A 149 -21.65 -20.41 4.95
N PRO A 150 -21.82 -20.90 3.70
CA PRO A 150 -20.72 -21.51 2.97
C PRO A 150 -19.61 -20.47 2.70
N GLU A 151 -18.38 -20.93 2.55
CA GLU A 151 -17.19 -20.08 2.37
C GLU A 151 -17.36 -19.06 1.22
N LYS A 152 -17.88 -19.53 0.07
CA LYS A 152 -18.13 -18.70 -1.12
C LYS A 152 -19.47 -17.96 -1.08
N TRP A 153 -20.15 -17.90 0.07
CA TRP A 153 -21.43 -17.22 0.17
C TRP A 153 -21.30 -15.76 -0.26
N GLY A 154 -22.19 -15.36 -1.16
CA GLY A 154 -22.27 -14.00 -1.67
C GLY A 154 -21.07 -13.57 -2.52
N TRP A 155 -20.24 -14.49 -3.02
CA TRP A 155 -19.37 -14.22 -4.15
C TRP A 155 -20.20 -14.16 -5.44
N CYS A 156 -19.77 -13.35 -6.40
CA CYS A 156 -20.36 -13.32 -7.72
C CYS A 156 -20.09 -14.65 -8.41
N ALA A 157 -21.13 -15.33 -8.92
CA ALA A 157 -20.99 -16.63 -9.58
C ALA A 157 -20.15 -16.57 -10.86
N THR A 158 -20.11 -15.41 -11.53
CA THR A 158 -19.45 -15.24 -12.83
C THR A 158 -17.95 -15.01 -12.68
N CYS A 159 -17.55 -14.13 -11.77
CA CYS A 159 -16.13 -13.80 -11.53
C CYS A 159 -15.58 -14.45 -10.26
N ASN A 160 -16.35 -15.22 -9.51
CA ASN A 160 -15.92 -15.92 -8.29
C ASN A 160 -15.17 -15.05 -7.26
N GLY A 161 -15.56 -13.79 -7.11
CA GLY A 161 -14.90 -12.86 -6.17
C GLY A 161 -13.88 -11.92 -6.82
N HIS A 162 -13.42 -12.17 -8.04
CA HIS A 162 -12.35 -11.38 -8.67
C HIS A 162 -12.78 -9.96 -9.08
N GLY A 163 -14.08 -9.73 -9.32
CA GLY A 163 -14.57 -8.46 -9.87
C GLY A 163 -14.29 -8.29 -11.37
N SER A 164 -13.46 -9.13 -11.94
CA SER A 164 -13.13 -9.17 -13.37
C SER A 164 -13.20 -10.59 -13.92
N VAL A 165 -13.25 -10.70 -15.24
CA VAL A 165 -13.28 -11.96 -15.98
C VAL A 165 -12.14 -11.98 -16.98
N GLU A 166 -11.55 -13.16 -17.17
CA GLU A 166 -10.51 -13.33 -18.16
C GLU A 166 -11.05 -13.04 -19.57
N ALA A 167 -10.26 -12.34 -20.37
CA ALA A 167 -10.55 -12.09 -21.78
C ALA A 167 -10.32 -13.34 -22.65
N TYR A 168 -9.46 -14.26 -22.19
CA TYR A 168 -9.19 -15.56 -22.79
C TYR A 168 -8.79 -16.56 -21.70
N GLU A 169 -8.99 -17.85 -21.97
CA GLU A 169 -8.65 -18.92 -21.03
C GLU A 169 -7.18 -18.88 -20.63
N GLY A 170 -6.90 -18.84 -19.33
CA GLY A 170 -5.53 -18.87 -18.79
C GLY A 170 -4.85 -17.51 -18.68
N GLN A 171 -5.55 -16.42 -19.00
CA GLN A 171 -5.01 -15.06 -18.92
C GLN A 171 -4.37 -14.74 -17.56
N ARG A 172 -4.99 -15.12 -16.44
CA ARG A 172 -4.44 -14.87 -15.10
C ARG A 172 -3.19 -15.67 -14.83
N ALA A 173 -3.16 -16.93 -15.24
CA ALA A 173 -1.99 -17.78 -15.06
C ALA A 173 -0.80 -17.24 -15.87
N GLU A 174 -1.05 -16.79 -17.11
CA GLU A 174 -0.02 -16.11 -17.90
C GLU A 174 0.42 -14.78 -17.29
N ALA A 175 -0.51 -14.00 -16.73
CA ALA A 175 -0.21 -12.73 -16.08
C ALA A 175 0.60 -12.91 -14.79
N GLU A 176 0.29 -13.94 -14.00
CA GLU A 176 1.02 -14.30 -12.78
C GLU A 176 2.43 -14.83 -13.09
N ALA A 177 2.59 -15.55 -14.21
CA ALA A 177 3.87 -16.03 -14.69
C ALA A 177 4.69 -14.98 -15.44
N TRP A 178 4.11 -13.81 -15.75
CA TRP A 178 4.82 -12.76 -16.46
C TRP A 178 5.87 -12.12 -15.54
N GLU A 179 7.11 -12.11 -16.03
CA GLU A 179 8.21 -11.43 -15.37
C GLU A 179 8.54 -10.11 -16.07
N PRO A 180 8.80 -9.05 -15.30
CA PRO A 180 9.28 -7.80 -15.87
C PRO A 180 10.63 -8.00 -16.56
N THR A 181 10.85 -7.27 -17.64
CA THR A 181 12.13 -7.27 -18.36
C THR A 181 12.90 -6.00 -18.04
N GLU A 182 14.14 -6.15 -17.60
CA GLU A 182 15.08 -5.03 -17.40
C GLU A 182 15.36 -4.28 -18.71
N PRO A 183 15.70 -2.98 -18.66
CA PRO A 183 16.24 -2.28 -19.82
C PRO A 183 17.54 -2.98 -20.29
N PRO A 184 17.87 -2.90 -21.59
CA PRO A 184 19.07 -3.54 -22.11
C PRO A 184 20.33 -3.00 -21.42
N GLU A 185 21.29 -3.88 -21.16
CA GLU A 185 22.59 -3.50 -20.64
C GLU A 185 23.46 -2.84 -21.72
N GLY A 186 24.28 -1.87 -21.32
CA GLY A 186 25.25 -1.23 -22.21
C GLY A 186 26.20 -0.28 -21.48
N ASP A 187 27.07 0.39 -22.23
CA ASP A 187 28.19 1.14 -21.63
C ASP A 187 27.82 2.50 -21.03
N GLY A 188 26.66 3.04 -21.37
CA GLY A 188 26.19 4.36 -20.93
C GLY A 188 25.80 4.39 -19.46
N TRP A 189 25.81 5.58 -18.88
CA TRP A 189 25.48 5.86 -17.48
C TRP A 189 24.18 6.64 -17.42
N GLN A 190 23.21 6.15 -16.67
CA GLN A 190 21.92 6.80 -16.53
C GLN A 190 21.38 6.65 -15.12
N LEU A 191 20.78 7.71 -14.57
CA LEU A 191 20.10 7.64 -13.28
C LEU A 191 18.61 7.30 -13.48
N TRP A 192 18.12 6.40 -12.65
CA TRP A 192 16.76 5.86 -12.64
C TRP A 192 16.09 6.04 -11.29
N GLU A 193 14.77 5.99 -11.27
CA GLU A 193 13.98 5.90 -10.04
C GLU A 193 13.35 4.53 -9.87
N THR A 194 13.42 3.94 -8.67
CA THR A 194 13.07 2.51 -8.49
C THR A 194 11.76 2.26 -7.73
N VAL A 195 10.94 3.28 -7.48
CA VAL A 195 9.64 3.08 -6.81
C VAL A 195 8.56 3.78 -7.62
N SER A 196 7.46 3.05 -7.83
CA SER A 196 6.38 3.27 -8.80
C SER A 196 6.83 3.25 -10.26
N GLU A 197 7.45 2.14 -10.66
CA GLU A 197 7.52 1.67 -12.06
C GLU A 197 8.80 2.02 -12.86
N GLY A 198 9.93 2.39 -12.27
CA GLY A 198 11.24 2.26 -12.95
C GLY A 198 11.40 3.15 -14.20
N SER A 199 11.71 4.43 -14.00
CA SER A 199 11.86 5.40 -15.11
C SER A 199 13.27 6.02 -15.15
N PRO A 200 13.83 6.32 -16.35
CA PRO A 200 15.05 7.10 -16.46
C PRO A 200 14.77 8.57 -16.14
N ILE A 201 15.55 9.15 -15.24
CA ILE A 201 15.42 10.55 -14.81
C ILE A 201 16.50 11.46 -15.39
N THR A 202 17.52 10.88 -16.01
CA THR A 202 18.57 11.63 -16.75
C THR A 202 18.74 11.07 -18.17
N PRO A 203 19.33 11.85 -19.09
CA PRO A 203 19.88 11.31 -20.34
C PRO A 203 20.94 10.23 -20.08
N VAL A 204 21.33 9.53 -21.13
CA VAL A 204 22.45 8.58 -21.11
C VAL A 204 23.75 9.35 -21.31
N PHE A 205 24.75 9.07 -20.47
CA PHE A 205 26.09 9.66 -20.55
C PHE A 205 27.12 8.60 -20.91
N ALA A 206 28.08 8.93 -21.77
CA ALA A 206 29.12 7.99 -22.17
C ALA A 206 30.09 7.65 -21.04
N THR A 207 30.21 8.53 -20.04
CA THR A 207 31.14 8.39 -18.93
C THR A 207 30.43 8.63 -17.61
N ARG A 208 31.01 8.03 -16.56
CA ARG A 208 30.65 8.28 -15.17
C ARG A 208 30.67 9.78 -14.86
N GLU A 209 31.71 10.47 -15.28
CA GLU A 209 31.92 11.91 -15.05
C GLU A 209 30.84 12.75 -15.74
N GLY A 210 30.36 12.35 -16.92
CA GLY A 210 29.27 13.05 -17.59
C GLY A 210 27.97 13.02 -16.80
N LEU A 211 27.66 11.89 -16.16
CA LEU A 211 26.51 11.79 -15.26
C LEU A 211 26.70 12.65 -14.01
N VAL A 212 27.89 12.61 -13.38
CA VAL A 212 28.21 13.44 -12.22
C VAL A 212 28.07 14.94 -12.54
N ASP A 213 28.63 15.39 -13.67
CA ASP A 213 28.54 16.78 -14.12
C ASP A 213 27.08 17.21 -14.32
N HIS A 214 26.25 16.34 -14.89
CA HIS A 214 24.82 16.60 -15.06
C HIS A 214 24.09 16.75 -13.73
N LEU A 215 24.36 15.86 -12.77
CA LEU A 215 23.74 15.89 -11.44
C LEU A 215 24.12 17.14 -10.63
N CYS A 216 25.30 17.71 -10.86
CA CYS A 216 25.72 18.98 -10.27
C CYS A 216 25.15 20.21 -11.00
N SER A 217 24.61 20.04 -12.21
CA SER A 217 24.16 21.15 -13.04
C SER A 217 22.72 21.58 -12.71
N PRO A 218 22.34 22.84 -13.02
CA PRO A 218 20.95 23.29 -12.92
C PRO A 218 19.95 22.52 -13.80
N ALA A 219 20.43 21.72 -14.75
CA ALA A 219 19.57 20.87 -15.59
C ALA A 219 18.97 19.70 -14.78
N TYR A 220 19.64 19.27 -13.71
CA TYR A 220 19.06 18.32 -12.78
C TYR A 220 18.13 19.05 -11.81
N ARG A 221 16.91 18.53 -11.60
CA ARG A 221 15.85 19.20 -10.81
C ARG A 221 16.29 19.56 -9.39
N ARG A 222 17.23 18.81 -8.82
CA ARG A 222 17.80 19.01 -7.49
C ARG A 222 19.32 18.89 -7.56
N PRO A 223 20.03 19.95 -8.02
CA PRO A 223 21.46 19.89 -8.21
C PRO A 223 22.17 19.42 -6.93
N LEU A 224 23.06 18.44 -7.08
CA LEU A 224 23.84 17.87 -5.99
C LEU A 224 25.21 18.56 -5.87
N THR A 225 25.81 18.53 -4.70
CA THR A 225 27.25 18.80 -4.58
C THR A 225 28.05 17.72 -5.32
N ARG A 226 29.30 18.03 -5.68
CA ARG A 226 30.18 17.08 -6.37
C ARG A 226 30.33 15.78 -5.56
N ASP A 227 30.59 15.89 -4.27
CA ASP A 227 30.78 14.75 -3.37
C ASP A 227 29.51 13.89 -3.26
N GLU A 228 28.32 14.50 -3.20
CA GLU A 228 27.04 13.78 -3.21
C GLU A 228 26.79 13.05 -4.53
N ALA A 229 27.08 13.70 -5.66
CA ALA A 229 26.89 13.12 -6.99
C ALA A 229 27.84 11.94 -7.22
N GLU A 230 29.12 12.08 -6.87
CA GLU A 230 30.10 10.97 -6.95
C GLU A 230 29.70 9.83 -6.02
N GLY A 231 29.33 10.13 -4.77
CA GLY A 231 28.87 9.12 -3.82
C GLY A 231 27.61 8.37 -4.28
N LEU A 232 26.66 9.05 -4.92
CA LEU A 232 25.49 8.42 -5.54
C LEU A 232 25.90 7.51 -6.70
N VAL A 233 26.74 8.00 -7.61
CA VAL A 233 27.13 7.26 -8.82
C VAL A 233 27.98 6.04 -8.49
N ASP A 234 28.85 6.13 -7.49
CA ASP A 234 29.71 5.03 -7.04
C ASP A 234 28.95 3.98 -6.24
N ALA A 235 28.02 4.42 -5.38
CA ALA A 235 27.17 3.50 -4.63
C ALA A 235 26.21 2.72 -5.54
N GLY A 236 25.89 3.26 -6.72
CA GLY A 236 24.97 2.67 -7.68
C GLY A 236 23.50 2.70 -7.24
N TRP A 237 23.20 2.94 -5.96
CA TRP A 237 21.85 3.01 -5.42
C TRP A 237 21.78 3.84 -4.14
N VAL A 238 20.67 4.56 -3.95
CA VAL A 238 20.32 5.24 -2.69
C VAL A 238 18.82 5.14 -2.36
N PRO A 239 18.43 5.07 -1.06
CA PRO A 239 17.03 5.04 -0.66
C PRO A 239 16.32 6.38 -0.98
N SER A 240 14.98 6.42 -0.90
CA SER A 240 14.24 7.68 -1.10
C SER A 240 14.60 8.80 -0.14
N GLY A 241 14.95 8.41 1.07
CA GLY A 241 15.19 9.32 2.16
C GLY A 241 15.59 8.56 3.40
N ILE A 242 16.31 9.25 4.25
CA ILE A 242 16.84 8.73 5.50
C ILE A 242 16.31 9.65 6.60
N GLY A 243 15.57 9.06 7.54
CA GLY A 243 15.19 9.72 8.78
C GLY A 243 16.26 9.46 9.85
N ASN A 244 16.76 10.50 10.48
CA ASN A 244 17.61 10.40 11.66
C ASN A 244 17.13 11.37 12.76
N SER A 245 17.83 11.42 13.89
CA SER A 245 17.49 12.30 15.03
C SER A 245 17.52 13.80 14.71
N LEU A 246 18.10 14.20 13.57
CA LEU A 246 18.18 15.58 13.09
C LEU A 246 17.13 15.91 12.02
N GLY A 247 16.31 14.95 11.60
CA GLY A 247 15.23 15.13 10.64
C GLY A 247 15.29 14.15 9.46
N PHE A 248 14.53 14.47 8.42
CA PHE A 248 14.44 13.68 7.19
C PHE A 248 15.26 14.33 6.07
N VAL A 249 16.14 13.57 5.43
CA VAL A 249 16.96 14.02 4.30
C VAL A 249 16.69 13.11 3.09
N ALA A 250 16.65 13.66 1.88
CA ALA A 250 16.55 12.83 0.66
C ALA A 250 17.80 11.95 0.51
N GLY A 251 17.64 10.69 0.08
CA GLY A 251 18.77 9.76 0.08
C GLY A 251 19.90 10.17 -0.87
N GLU A 252 19.56 10.76 -2.01
CA GLU A 252 20.50 11.38 -2.97
C GLU A 252 21.34 12.52 -2.37
N GLN A 253 20.89 13.15 -1.27
CA GLN A 253 21.58 14.23 -0.55
C GLN A 253 22.27 13.75 0.74
N SER A 254 22.22 12.44 1.01
CA SER A 254 22.79 11.88 2.23
C SER A 254 24.24 11.42 2.06
N GLN A 255 24.69 11.15 0.84
CA GLN A 255 25.98 10.50 0.57
C GLN A 255 27.20 11.39 0.89
N GLY A 256 27.08 12.73 0.78
CA GLY A 256 28.11 13.66 1.26
C GLY A 256 28.32 13.66 2.79
N LYS A 257 27.43 13.02 3.56
CA LYS A 257 27.51 12.87 5.02
C LYS A 257 27.71 11.42 5.49
N PHE A 258 27.68 10.44 4.58
CA PHE A 258 27.58 9.00 4.90
C PHE A 258 28.80 8.14 4.54
N ALA A 259 29.87 8.69 3.96
CA ALA A 259 31.11 7.94 3.69
C ALA A 259 31.71 7.22 4.93
N ALA A 260 31.26 7.56 6.15
CA ALA A 260 31.69 6.91 7.39
C ALA A 260 30.81 5.75 7.90
N VAL A 261 29.61 5.50 7.35
CA VAL A 261 28.64 4.56 7.98
C VAL A 261 28.38 3.29 7.15
N VAL A 262 28.40 3.36 5.82
CA VAL A 262 28.13 2.17 4.97
C VAL A 262 29.31 1.18 4.95
N LEU A 263 30.55 1.67 5.08
CA LEU A 263 31.73 0.80 5.25
C LEU A 263 31.79 0.10 6.63
N GLY A 264 30.98 0.52 7.60
CA GLY A 264 30.94 -0.06 8.95
C GLY A 264 29.98 -1.24 9.13
N LEU A 265 29.17 -1.58 8.13
CA LEU A 265 28.21 -2.71 8.20
C LEU A 265 28.73 -3.99 7.53
N THR A 266 29.87 -3.92 6.83
CA THR A 266 30.56 -5.10 6.25
C THR A 266 31.66 -5.70 7.13
N GLU A 267 32.02 -5.06 8.26
CA GLU A 267 33.10 -5.55 9.16
C GLU A 267 32.63 -6.02 10.56
N ARG A 268 31.34 -6.31 10.75
CA ARG A 268 30.87 -6.99 11.97
C ARG A 268 30.15 -8.29 11.64
N GLY A 269 30.93 -9.24 11.17
CA GLY A 269 30.53 -10.63 11.02
C GLY A 269 31.78 -11.48 10.92
N ASP A 270 32.58 -11.49 12.01
CA ASP A 270 33.48 -12.59 12.41
C ASP A 270 34.23 -12.18 13.68
N ALA A 271 33.61 -12.46 14.84
CA ALA A 271 34.24 -12.73 16.14
C ALA A 271 33.19 -13.28 17.12
#